data_AF-A0A0A2BFB8-F1
#
_entry.id   AF-A0A0A2BFB8-F1
#
_cell.length_a   1.000
_cell.length_b   1.000
_cell.length_c   1.000
_cell.angle_alpha   90.00
_cell.angle_beta   90.00
_cell.angle_gamma   90.00
#
_symmetry.space_group_name_H-M   'P 1'
#
loop_
_entity.id
_entity.type
_entity.pdbx_description
1 polymer ?
#
loop_
_entity_poly.entity_id
_entity_poly.type
_entity_poly.pdbx_seq_one_letter_code
_entity_poly.pdbx_strand_id
1 'polypeptide(L)'
;MGDSFQKAFLFVNCMALCVIAVQLIPFSREKELSNFCREYYALTKEKDELSQNSKISSKLVLKRGVISKKTGLNTEKNVDDFCNSFYFNQQ
;
A
#
# COMPACT_ATOMS: atom_id res chain seq x y z
N MET A 1 24.18 -37.08 -21.87
CA MET A 1 23.18 -36.16 -22.45
C MET A 1 22.02 -36.02 -21.47
N GLY A 2 22.01 -35.00 -20.62
CA GLY A 2 20.97 -34.77 -19.60
C GLY A 2 21.03 -33.36 -19.00
N ASP A 3 22.22 -32.76 -19.03
CA ASP A 3 22.52 -31.46 -18.43
C ASP A 3 21.93 -30.25 -19.18
N SER A 4 21.77 -30.33 -20.51
CA SER A 4 21.21 -29.21 -21.31
C SER A 4 19.70 -29.02 -21.12
N PHE A 5 18.93 -30.10 -21.01
CA PHE A 5 17.48 -30.01 -20.78
C PHE A 5 17.18 -29.50 -19.36
N GLN A 6 17.95 -29.95 -18.37
CA GLN A 6 17.83 -29.46 -17.00
C GLN A 6 18.17 -27.97 -16.89
N LYS A 7 19.23 -27.50 -17.55
CA LYS A 7 19.59 -26.07 -17.59
C LYS A 7 18.51 -25.21 -18.26
N ALA A 8 17.94 -25.68 -19.37
CA ALA A 8 16.85 -24.97 -20.04
C ALA A 8 15.61 -24.86 -19.15
N PHE A 9 15.21 -25.94 -18.47
CA PHE A 9 14.09 -25.92 -17.53
C PHE A 9 14.32 -24.99 -16.34
N LEU A 10 15.54 -24.97 -15.81
CA LEU A 10 15.91 -24.08 -14.69
C LEU A 10 15.84 -22.61 -15.10
N PHE A 11 16.27 -22.30 -16.33
CA PHE A 11 16.19 -20.94 -16.88
C PHE A 11 14.73 -20.48 -17.05
N VAL A 12 13.88 -21.35 -17.62
CA VAL A 12 12.44 -21.05 -17.80
C VAL A 12 11.75 -20.85 -16.44
N ASN A 13 12.02 -21.71 -15.46
CA ASN A 13 11.46 -21.55 -14.10
C ASN A 13 11.92 -20.25 -13.44
N CYS A 14 13.20 -19.90 -13.58
CA CYS A 14 13.74 -18.67 -13.02
C CYS A 14 13.07 -17.44 -13.66
N MET A 15 12.90 -17.45 -14.99
CA MET A 15 12.22 -16.38 -15.71
C MET A 15 10.74 -16.26 -15.30
N ALA A 16 10.03 -17.37 -15.15
CA ALA A 16 8.64 -17.39 -14.70
C ALA A 16 8.49 -16.79 -13.29
N LEU A 17 9.38 -17.15 -12.36
CA LEU A 17 9.39 -16.59 -11.00
C LEU A 17 9.66 -15.09 -10.99
N CYS A 18 10.57 -14.60 -11.84
CA CYS A 18 10.82 -13.16 -11.98
C CYS A 18 9.59 -12.42 -12.51
N VAL A 19 8.90 -12.96 -13.52
CA VAL A 19 7.68 -12.35 -14.07
C VAL A 19 6.56 -12.31 -13.03
N ILE A 20 6.36 -13.41 -12.29
CA ILE A 20 5.37 -13.48 -11.20
C ILE A 20 5.71 -12.47 -10.10
N ALA A 21 6.98 -12.36 -9.71
CA ALA A 21 7.42 -11.39 -8.71
C ALA A 21 7.17 -9.94 -9.16
N VAL A 22 7.49 -9.60 -10.42
CA VAL A 22 7.26 -8.26 -10.98
C VAL A 22 5.78 -7.90 -11.02
N GLN A 23 4.88 -8.85 -11.28
CA GLN A 23 3.44 -8.64 -11.26
C GLN A 23 2.86 -8.55 -9.84
N LEU A 24 3.45 -9.25 -8.86
CA LEU A 24 3.04 -9.19 -7.46
C LEU A 24 3.47 -7.89 -6.75
N ILE A 25 4.57 -7.27 -7.18
CA ILE A 25 5.05 -5.99 -6.61
C ILE A 25 4.01 -4.86 -6.67
N PRO A 26 3.39 -4.52 -7.82
CA PRO A 26 2.37 -3.47 -7.87
C PRO A 26 1.14 -3.83 -7.05
N PHE A 27 0.71 -5.09 -7.10
CA PHE A 27 -0.43 -5.59 -6.30
C PHE A 27 -0.18 -5.46 -4.80
N SER A 28 1.04 -5.78 -4.35
CA SER A 28 1.43 -5.63 -2.95
C SER A 28 1.51 -4.16 -2.55
N ARG A 29 2.01 -3.28 -3.42
CA ARG A 29 2.09 -1.83 -3.16
C ARG A 29 0.71 -1.18 -3.06
N GLU A 30 -0.22 -1.54 -3.95
CA GLU A 30 -1.61 -1.07 -3.92
C GLU A 30 -2.34 -1.56 -2.67
N LYS A 31 -2.14 -2.81 -2.29
CA LYS A 31 -2.72 -3.39 -1.07
C LYS A 31 -2.14 -2.78 0.19
N GLU A 32 -0.84 -2.49 0.20
CA GLU A 32 -0.17 -1.78 1.29
C GLU A 32 -0.71 -0.35 1.43
N LEU A 33 -0.87 0.37 0.31
CA LEU A 33 -1.44 1.72 0.29
C LEU A 33 -2.91 1.76 0.73
N SER A 34 -3.72 0.79 0.28
CA SER A 34 -5.10 0.60 0.72
C SER A 34 -5.18 0.37 2.22
N ASN A 35 -4.29 -0.48 2.77
CA ASN A 35 -4.23 -0.71 4.21
C ASN A 35 -3.83 0.57 4.98
N PHE A 36 -2.89 1.36 4.47
CA PHE A 36 -2.55 2.66 5.06
C PHE A 36 -3.74 3.63 5.06
N CYS A 37 -4.49 3.73 3.95
CA CYS A 37 -5.68 4.56 3.87
C CYS A 37 -6.79 4.09 4.82
N ARG A 38 -6.98 2.77 4.95
CA ARG A 38 -7.95 2.17 5.89
C ARG A 38 -7.61 2.48 7.34
N GLU A 39 -6.35 2.32 7.72
CA GLU A 39 -5.91 2.62 9.08
C GLU A 39 -5.93 4.12 9.37
N TYR A 40 -5.65 4.97 8.38
CA TYR A 40 -5.80 6.42 8.49
C TYR A 40 -7.27 6.79 8.76
N TYR A 41 -8.21 6.21 8.01
CA TYR A 41 -9.65 6.46 8.17
C TYR A 41 -10.18 5.99 9.53
N ALA A 42 -9.70 4.84 10.01
CA ALA A 42 -10.00 4.33 11.35
C ALA A 42 -9.52 5.30 12.44
N LEU A 43 -8.31 5.85 12.31
CA LEU A 43 -7.75 6.83 13.26
C LEU A 43 -8.50 8.17 13.25
N THR A 44 -8.97 8.64 12.09
CA THR A 44 -9.84 9.83 12.03
C THR A 44 -11.16 9.61 12.76
N LYS A 45 -11.79 8.44 12.57
CA LYS A 45 -13.04 8.11 13.26
C LYS A 45 -12.83 7.98 14.78
N GLU A 46 -11.74 7.34 15.18
CA GLU A 46 -11.35 7.19 16.60
C GLU A 46 -11.01 8.55 17.24
N LYS A 47 -10.47 9.51 16.48
CA LYS A 47 -10.23 10.88 16.94
C LYS A 47 -11.52 11.66 17.15
N ASP A 48 -12.53 11.48 16.29
CA ASP A 48 -13.85 12.09 16.49
C ASP A 48 -14.57 11.52 17.73
N GLU A 49 -14.39 10.23 18.01
CA GLU A 49 -14.95 9.57 19.19
C GLU A 49 -14.17 9.89 20.49
N LEU A 50 -12.83 10.01 20.43
CA LEU A 50 -11.94 10.40 21.53
C LEU A 50 -11.29 11.77 21.24
N SER A 51 -12.07 12.83 21.36
CA SER A 51 -11.75 14.23 21.03
C SER A 51 -10.42 14.83 21.56
N GLN A 52 -9.67 14.18 22.47
CA GLN A 52 -8.47 14.78 23.09
C GLN A 52 -7.25 13.86 23.28
N ASN A 53 -7.16 12.73 22.60
CA ASN A 53 -5.97 11.88 22.76
C ASN A 53 -4.80 12.40 21.89
N SER A 54 -3.84 13.11 22.50
CA SER A 54 -2.65 13.67 21.83
C SER A 54 -1.85 12.63 21.04
N LYS A 55 -1.85 11.37 21.50
CA LYS A 55 -1.22 10.22 20.83
C LYS A 55 -1.89 9.84 19.50
N ILE A 56 -3.22 9.97 19.41
CA ILE A 56 -3.98 9.67 18.19
C ILE A 56 -3.70 10.72 17.12
N SER A 57 -3.68 12.00 17.50
CA SER A 57 -3.34 13.10 16.58
C SER A 57 -1.92 12.97 16.02
N SER A 58 -0.93 12.61 16.84
CA SER A 58 0.44 12.39 16.35
C SER A 58 0.55 11.21 15.39
N LYS A 59 -0.16 10.09 15.67
CA LYS A 59 -0.21 8.94 14.76
C LYS A 59 -0.88 9.30 13.43
N LEU A 60 -1.92 10.11 13.47
CA LEU A 60 -2.67 10.55 12.29
C LEU A 60 -1.79 11.42 11.38
N VAL A 61 -1.05 12.38 11.95
CA VAL A 61 -0.07 13.20 11.22
C VAL A 61 1.05 12.34 10.62
N LEU A 62 1.57 11.36 11.37
CA LEU A 62 2.59 10.43 10.87
C LEU A 62 2.08 9.60 9.68
N LYS A 63 0.90 8.99 9.80
CA LYS A 63 0.33 8.18 8.71
C LYS A 63 0.01 9.03 7.49
N ARG A 64 -0.50 10.24 7.69
CA ARG A 64 -0.70 11.21 6.61
C ARG A 64 0.61 11.55 5.90
N GLY A 65 1.69 11.76 6.65
CA GLY A 65 3.03 12.00 6.07
C GLY A 65 3.54 10.81 5.26
N VAL A 66 3.30 9.58 5.72
CA VAL A 66 3.66 8.35 4.98
C VAL A 66 2.87 8.25 3.68
N ILE A 67 1.55 8.48 3.72
CA ILE A 67 0.68 8.44 2.53
C ILE A 67 1.10 9.53 1.54
N SER A 68 1.23 10.78 1.99
CA SER A 68 1.70 11.92 1.21
C SER A 68 3.03 11.63 0.50
N LYS A 69 4.00 11.04 1.21
CA LYS A 69 5.30 10.68 0.63
C LYS A 69 5.21 9.57 -0.41
N LYS A 70 4.30 8.60 -0.24
CA LYS A 70 4.10 7.49 -1.18
C LYS A 70 3.29 7.90 -2.42
N THR A 71 2.35 8.84 -2.29
CA THR A 71 1.46 9.28 -3.37
C THR A 71 1.88 10.59 -4.04
N GLY A 72 2.82 11.33 -3.45
CA GLY A 72 3.23 12.66 -3.92
C GLY A 72 2.20 13.76 -3.64
N LEU A 73 1.20 13.49 -2.80
CA LEU A 73 0.12 14.42 -2.49
C LEU A 73 0.55 15.38 -1.37
N ASN A 74 0.67 16.66 -1.68
CA ASN A 74 1.18 17.67 -0.75
C ASN A 74 0.13 18.29 0.19
N THR A 75 -1.16 18.00 0.00
CA THR A 75 -2.27 18.71 0.69
C THR A 75 -3.16 17.74 1.47
N GLU A 76 -3.67 18.16 2.63
CA GLU A 76 -4.56 17.35 3.52
C GLU A 76 -5.76 16.82 2.77
N LYS A 77 -6.51 17.72 2.14
CA LYS A 77 -7.70 17.40 1.35
C LYS A 77 -7.42 16.38 0.25
N ASN A 78 -6.27 16.47 -0.41
CA ASN A 78 -5.94 15.54 -1.48
C ASN A 78 -5.65 14.13 -0.95
N VAL A 79 -5.03 14.02 0.23
CA VAL A 79 -4.81 12.72 0.88
C VAL A 79 -6.13 12.12 1.34
N ASP A 80 -7.03 12.92 1.90
CA ASP A 80 -8.37 12.48 2.31
C ASP A 80 -9.22 12.06 1.10
N ASP A 81 -9.26 12.86 0.03
CA ASP A 81 -10.00 12.55 -1.21
C ASP A 81 -9.42 11.31 -1.91
N PHE A 82 -8.08 11.18 -1.93
CA PHE A 82 -7.42 10.00 -2.47
C PHE A 82 -7.78 8.75 -1.67
N CYS A 83 -7.65 8.78 -0.34
CA CYS A 83 -7.96 7.63 0.48
C CYS A 83 -9.46 7.29 0.45
N ASN A 84 -10.36 8.28 0.38
CA ASN A 84 -11.79 8.03 0.18
C ASN A 84 -12.06 7.37 -1.17
N SER A 85 -11.54 7.95 -2.27
CA SER A 85 -11.69 7.36 -3.61
C SER A 85 -11.12 5.95 -3.68
N PHE A 86 -9.96 5.70 -3.06
CA PHE A 86 -9.30 4.40 -3.07
C PHE A 86 -10.01 3.36 -2.18
N TYR A 87 -10.59 3.79 -1.06
CA TYR A 87 -11.32 2.93 -0.13
C TYR A 87 -12.72 2.57 -0.64
N PHE A 88 -13.43 3.52 -1.27
CA PHE A 88 -14.78 3.29 -1.82
C PHE A 88 -14.77 2.61 -3.19
N ASN A 89 -13.74 2.78 -4.02
CA ASN A 89 -13.62 2.05 -5.30
C ASN A 89 -13.15 0.59 -5.17
N GLN A 90 -12.87 0.11 -3.94
CA GLN A 90 -12.54 -1.31 -3.69
C GLN A 90 -13.73 -2.15 -3.22
N GLN A 91 -14.95 -1.59 -3.13
CA GLN A 91 -16.20 -2.34 -2.93
C GLN A 91 -16.79 -2.81 -4.25
#